data_AF-A0A0P8BXW6-F1
#
_entry.id   AF-A0A0P8BXW6-F1
#
_cell.length_a   1.000
_cell.length_b   1.000
_cell.length_c   1.000
_cell.angle_alpha   90.00
_cell.angle_beta   90.00
_cell.angle_gamma   90.00
#
_symmetry.space_group_name_H-M   'P 1'
#
loop_
_entity.id
_entity.type
_entity.pdbx_description
1 polymer ?
#
loop_
_entity_poly.entity_id
_entity_poly.type
_entity_poly.pdbx_seq_one_letter_code
_entity_poly.pdbx_strand_id
1 'polypeptide(L)'
;MKTEYRYPLSITMMATSTHSVSHPQSSVLILTGMRQSGLSLASALLDMAGCQIKGSATYSDTLHHEPSFIDFHESVLTAQTISSPLDHSEPLTLSPEQIDQAQKLLSRHSEASSWGWVDPRTTLFLDFWNHQISNVKFILVYRSPWDVIDNMYQKFGDPLQRSPELAMDLWLTYNRRVLGFYKANSQNCFLANIKHIQSQPEIWIKSVNEKFNMKLNLPNNIHKELDFRLNNDGGNSHKQLIKDYFLEALELYQSLNEQAWSPLVTDPLSKEYEAFDSTRTFIFHDWFKLRQQEQRLQESQSQLKDIEFELEFRMIQVHQIQEELVESQIRLKEQEISIKNYKLKEIAGAKIESNYDNLVWNAWLAYCDNDFHEITQYLQESMKHKQISKTAIIVDWLNLFSHFSKLTEYPFDSQTLTKSQEWQQLVRWIVNF
;
A
#
# COMPACT_ATOMS: atom_id res chain seq x y z
N MET A 1 -7.22 -53.59 40.61
CA MET A 1 -7.59 -52.73 41.75
C MET A 1 -8.37 -51.55 41.20
N LYS A 2 -9.69 -51.55 41.44
CA LYS A 2 -10.59 -50.44 41.12
C LYS A 2 -10.46 -49.42 42.24
N THR A 3 -10.15 -48.16 41.91
CA THR A 3 -10.25 -47.05 42.85
C THR A 3 -11.29 -46.07 42.32
N GLU A 4 -12.50 -46.25 42.83
CA GLU A 4 -13.59 -45.29 42.84
C GLU A 4 -13.11 -44.01 43.53
N TYR A 5 -13.22 -42.86 42.87
CA TYR A 5 -13.16 -41.57 43.55
C TYR A 5 -14.59 -41.05 43.74
N ARG A 6 -15.02 -41.09 45.01
CA ARG A 6 -16.28 -40.58 45.53
C ARG A 6 -16.32 -39.05 45.45
N TYR A 7 -17.43 -38.51 44.97
CA TYR A 7 -17.85 -37.14 45.23
C TYR A 7 -18.20 -36.95 46.72
N PRO A 8 -17.86 -35.82 47.36
CA PRO A 8 -18.53 -35.41 48.59
C PRO A 8 -19.78 -34.57 48.27
N LEU A 9 -20.89 -34.99 48.87
CA LEU A 9 -22.19 -34.35 48.89
C LEU A 9 -22.25 -33.20 49.91
N SER A 10 -23.06 -32.19 49.56
CA SER A 10 -23.89 -31.35 50.43
C SER A 10 -23.22 -30.29 51.32
N ILE A 11 -23.25 -29.04 50.84
CA ILE A 11 -23.47 -27.87 51.69
C ILE A 11 -24.88 -27.35 51.39
N THR A 12 -25.79 -27.61 52.33
CA THR A 12 -27.10 -26.97 52.41
C THR A 12 -26.90 -25.50 52.77
N MET A 13 -27.07 -24.58 51.82
CA MET A 13 -27.29 -23.17 52.12
C MET A 13 -28.78 -22.85 52.02
N MET A 14 -29.26 -22.23 53.10
CA MET A 14 -30.64 -21.85 53.32
C MET A 14 -31.17 -20.91 52.24
N ALA A 15 -32.42 -21.15 51.84
CA ALA A 15 -33.17 -20.28 50.96
C ALA A 15 -33.38 -18.91 51.62
N THR A 16 -32.72 -17.88 51.09
CA THR A 16 -33.16 -16.49 51.23
C THR A 16 -33.80 -16.09 49.91
N SER A 17 -35.12 -15.91 49.95
CA SER A 17 -35.96 -15.43 48.87
C SER A 17 -35.49 -14.05 48.39
N THR A 18 -34.88 -14.00 47.22
CA THR A 18 -34.74 -12.76 46.45
C THR A 18 -35.57 -12.89 45.18
N HIS A 19 -36.53 -11.99 45.04
CA HIS A 19 -37.47 -11.86 43.94
C HIS A 19 -36.81 -12.13 42.57
N SER A 20 -37.19 -13.23 41.94
CA SER A 20 -36.93 -13.48 40.51
C SER A 20 -37.84 -12.59 39.69
N VAL A 21 -37.38 -11.39 39.36
CA VAL A 21 -37.96 -10.59 38.28
C VAL A 21 -37.61 -11.32 36.98
N SER A 22 -38.61 -11.98 36.39
CA SER A 22 -38.50 -12.66 35.10
C SER A 22 -38.35 -11.62 34.00
N HIS A 23 -37.11 -11.22 33.71
CA HIS A 23 -36.80 -10.51 32.47
C HIS A 23 -36.94 -11.50 31.30
N PRO A 24 -37.56 -11.13 30.17
CA PRO A 24 -37.54 -11.95 28.97
C PRO A 24 -36.09 -12.21 28.60
N GLN A 25 -35.68 -13.48 28.66
CA GLN A 25 -34.28 -13.88 28.65
C GLN A 25 -33.69 -13.63 27.26
N SER A 26 -32.99 -12.50 27.09
CA SER A 26 -32.32 -12.14 25.84
C SER A 26 -31.33 -13.24 25.46
N SER A 27 -31.44 -13.73 24.22
CA SER A 27 -30.53 -14.75 23.70
C SER A 27 -29.22 -14.09 23.32
N VAL A 28 -28.11 -14.59 23.86
CA VAL A 28 -26.77 -14.05 23.60
C VAL A 28 -26.09 -14.89 22.53
N LEU A 29 -25.68 -14.27 21.42
CA LEU A 29 -25.06 -14.94 20.29
C LEU A 29 -23.54 -14.74 20.29
N ILE A 30 -22.78 -15.79 20.58
CA ILE A 30 -21.32 -15.76 20.59
C ILE A 30 -20.80 -16.29 19.26
N LEU A 31 -20.11 -15.45 18.51
CA LEU A 31 -19.43 -15.85 17.27
C LEU A 31 -17.93 -16.06 17.55
N THR A 32 -17.43 -17.27 17.38
CA THR A 32 -16.02 -17.56 17.64
C THR A 32 -15.44 -18.66 16.75
N GLY A 33 -14.14 -18.86 16.85
CA GLY A 33 -13.32 -19.72 16.00
C GLY A 33 -11.86 -19.31 16.10
N MET A 34 -11.07 -19.66 15.10
CA MET A 34 -9.66 -19.22 15.04
C MET A 34 -9.52 -17.85 14.34
N ARG A 35 -8.42 -17.13 14.60
CA ARG A 35 -8.01 -15.99 13.77
C ARG A 35 -7.89 -16.43 12.29
N GLN A 36 -8.27 -15.57 11.35
CA GLN A 36 -8.34 -15.85 9.91
C GLN A 36 -9.34 -16.94 9.47
N SER A 37 -10.25 -17.40 10.35
CA SER A 37 -11.30 -18.37 9.96
C SER A 37 -12.48 -17.75 9.19
N GLY A 38 -12.56 -16.41 9.10
CA GLY A 38 -13.66 -15.71 8.42
C GLY A 38 -14.71 -15.11 9.37
N LEU A 39 -14.40 -14.98 10.65
CA LEU A 39 -15.28 -14.38 11.66
C LEU A 39 -15.77 -12.97 11.29
N SER A 40 -14.94 -12.14 10.65
CA SER A 40 -15.32 -10.78 10.23
C SER A 40 -16.41 -10.76 9.15
N LEU A 41 -16.48 -11.80 8.32
CA LEU A 41 -17.55 -11.94 7.33
C LEU A 41 -18.84 -12.41 8.02
N ALA A 42 -18.74 -13.45 8.83
CA ALA A 42 -19.88 -13.98 9.58
C ALA A 42 -20.49 -12.94 10.52
N SER A 43 -19.67 -12.11 11.18
CA SER A 43 -20.14 -11.04 12.07
C SER A 43 -20.90 -9.97 11.29
N ALA A 44 -20.38 -9.55 10.13
CA ALA A 44 -21.02 -8.55 9.29
C ALA A 44 -22.37 -9.05 8.74
N LEU A 45 -22.47 -10.32 8.36
CA LEU A 45 -23.73 -10.93 7.90
C LEU A 45 -24.79 -10.94 9.01
N LEU A 46 -24.41 -11.28 10.24
CA LEU A 46 -25.31 -11.25 11.40
C LEU A 46 -25.74 -9.82 11.77
N ASP A 47 -24.81 -8.87 11.69
CA ASP A 47 -25.07 -7.45 11.93
C ASP A 47 -26.07 -6.87 10.92
N MET A 48 -25.86 -7.14 9.63
CA MET A 48 -26.82 -6.81 8.57
C MET A 48 -28.18 -7.50 8.74
N ALA A 49 -28.19 -8.70 9.34
CA ALA A 49 -29.40 -9.43 9.66
C ALA A 49 -30.14 -8.87 10.90
N GLY A 50 -29.61 -7.83 11.54
CA GLY A 50 -30.21 -7.15 12.68
C GLY A 50 -29.77 -7.68 14.05
N CYS A 51 -28.73 -8.51 14.13
CA CYS A 51 -28.12 -8.92 15.40
C CYS A 51 -26.99 -7.98 15.78
N GLN A 52 -27.06 -7.34 16.96
CA GLN A 52 -25.99 -6.42 17.38
C GLN A 52 -24.74 -7.19 17.84
N ILE A 53 -23.75 -7.36 16.94
CA ILE A 53 -22.50 -8.06 17.23
C ILE A 53 -21.38 -7.09 17.63
N LYS A 54 -21.01 -7.09 18.92
CA LYS A 54 -19.88 -6.31 19.44
C LYS A 54 -18.54 -6.90 18.98
N GLY A 55 -17.55 -6.04 18.71
CA GLY A 55 -16.25 -6.46 18.18
C GLY A 55 -16.23 -6.72 16.67
N SER A 56 -17.35 -6.56 15.97
CA SER A 56 -17.38 -6.51 14.50
C SER A 56 -16.70 -5.24 13.99
N ALA A 57 -16.04 -5.28 12.83
CA ALA A 57 -15.43 -4.10 12.21
C ALA A 57 -16.45 -2.98 11.89
N THR A 58 -17.73 -3.31 11.83
CA THR A 58 -18.86 -2.38 11.66
C THR A 58 -19.29 -1.71 12.97
N TYR A 59 -18.87 -2.24 14.12
CA TYR A 59 -19.21 -1.73 15.43
C TYR A 59 -18.03 -0.91 15.99
N SER A 60 -17.98 0.39 15.70
CA SER A 60 -17.02 1.29 16.32
C SER A 60 -17.48 1.63 17.74
N ASP A 61 -16.92 0.95 18.73
CA ASP A 61 -17.11 1.29 20.16
C ASP A 61 -16.26 2.51 20.54
N THR A 62 -16.22 3.53 19.70
CA THR A 62 -15.32 4.70 19.85
C THR A 62 -15.82 5.72 20.86
N LEU A 63 -16.92 5.46 21.58
CA LEU A 63 -17.55 6.44 22.45
C LEU A 63 -17.49 6.14 23.95
N HIS A 64 -16.94 5.01 24.40
CA HIS A 64 -16.81 4.70 25.83
C HIS A 64 -15.42 4.16 26.19
N HIS A 65 -14.76 4.78 27.17
CA HIS A 65 -13.48 4.36 27.77
C HIS A 65 -13.59 3.05 28.58
N GLU A 66 -14.53 2.18 28.25
CA GLU A 66 -14.91 1.01 29.03
C GLU A 66 -14.42 -0.27 28.34
N PRO A 67 -13.99 -1.30 29.11
CA PRO A 67 -13.41 -2.51 28.55
C PRO A 67 -14.44 -3.31 27.73
N SER A 68 -14.00 -3.79 26.58
CA SER A 68 -14.74 -4.69 25.69
C SER A 68 -14.54 -6.17 26.05
N PHE A 69 -15.28 -7.07 25.40
CA PHE A 69 -15.02 -8.51 25.50
C PHE A 69 -13.61 -8.88 25.04
N ILE A 70 -13.06 -8.15 24.06
CA ILE A 70 -11.68 -8.33 23.60
C ILE A 70 -10.69 -8.01 24.73
N ASP A 71 -10.86 -6.86 25.38
CA ASP A 71 -9.99 -6.43 26.47
C ASP A 71 -10.08 -7.38 27.67
N PHE A 72 -11.28 -7.89 27.94
CA PHE A 72 -11.48 -8.92 28.96
C PHE A 72 -10.69 -10.18 28.65
N HIS A 73 -10.85 -10.79 27.46
CA HIS A 73 -10.12 -12.01 27.11
C HIS A 73 -8.60 -11.77 27.14
N GLU A 74 -8.11 -10.64 26.61
CA GLU A 74 -6.68 -10.30 26.65
C GLU A 74 -6.17 -10.17 28.08
N SER A 75 -6.92 -9.50 28.97
CA SER A 75 -6.52 -9.30 30.36
C SER A 75 -6.42 -10.63 31.12
N VAL A 76 -7.36 -11.56 30.91
CA VAL A 76 -7.36 -12.87 31.56
C VAL A 76 -6.19 -13.72 31.08
N LEU A 77 -5.94 -13.75 29.76
CA LEU A 77 -4.82 -14.50 29.18
C LEU A 77 -3.47 -13.93 29.65
N THR A 78 -3.33 -12.60 29.69
CA THR A 78 -2.11 -11.94 30.15
C THR A 78 -1.84 -12.20 31.63
N ALA A 79 -2.88 -12.14 32.48
CA ALA A 79 -2.77 -12.40 33.92
C ALA A 79 -2.33 -13.84 34.24
N GLN A 80 -2.64 -14.79 33.36
CA GLN A 80 -2.25 -16.19 33.49
C GLN A 80 -0.95 -16.52 32.74
N THR A 81 -0.20 -15.51 32.26
CA THR A 81 1.03 -15.65 31.47
C THR A 81 0.87 -16.48 30.19
N ILE A 82 -0.35 -16.55 29.66
CA ILE A 82 -0.69 -17.29 28.45
C ILE A 82 -0.27 -16.46 27.26
N SER A 83 0.94 -16.70 26.75
CA SER A 83 1.45 -15.99 25.57
C SER A 83 0.95 -16.64 24.28
N SER A 84 0.67 -17.94 24.31
CA SER A 84 0.10 -18.70 23.20
C SER A 84 -1.04 -19.62 23.66
N PRO A 85 -2.10 -19.78 22.85
CA PRO A 85 -3.15 -20.79 23.04
C PRO A 85 -2.65 -22.24 23.14
N LEU A 86 -1.38 -22.47 22.79
CA LEU A 86 -0.63 -23.73 22.88
C LEU A 86 -0.11 -24.02 24.30
N ASP A 87 0.00 -23.00 25.15
CA ASP A 87 0.61 -23.13 26.48
C ASP A 87 -0.35 -23.74 27.52
N HIS A 88 -1.62 -23.99 27.15
CA HIS A 88 -2.67 -24.43 28.09
C HIS A 88 -3.45 -25.65 27.60
N SER A 89 -3.36 -26.74 28.35
CA SER A 89 -4.36 -27.82 28.39
C SER A 89 -5.41 -27.49 29.45
N GLU A 90 -6.70 -27.57 29.10
CA GLU A 90 -7.91 -27.13 29.84
C GLU A 90 -8.00 -27.44 31.36
N PRO A 91 -8.92 -26.79 32.11
CA PRO A 91 -9.73 -25.59 31.78
C PRO A 91 -9.19 -24.29 32.42
N LEU A 92 -9.49 -23.13 31.79
CA LEU A 92 -9.12 -21.81 32.33
C LEU A 92 -9.84 -21.55 33.66
N THR A 93 -9.08 -21.36 34.73
CA THR A 93 -9.64 -20.99 36.03
C THR A 93 -9.66 -19.46 36.16
N LEU A 94 -10.85 -18.86 36.22
CA LEU A 94 -11.01 -17.42 36.40
C LEU A 94 -11.10 -17.07 37.89
N SER A 95 -10.52 -15.92 38.27
CA SER A 95 -10.65 -15.39 39.63
C SER A 95 -12.04 -14.81 39.89
N PRO A 96 -12.48 -14.67 41.15
CA PRO A 96 -13.75 -14.01 41.48
C PRO A 96 -13.85 -12.59 40.90
N GLU A 97 -12.75 -11.82 40.84
CA GLU A 97 -12.76 -10.49 40.23
C GLU A 97 -13.01 -10.55 38.72
N GLN A 98 -12.42 -11.53 38.02
CA GLN A 98 -12.63 -11.72 36.59
C GLN A 98 -14.07 -12.16 36.29
N ILE A 99 -14.67 -12.97 37.15
CA ILE A 99 -16.09 -13.36 37.04
C ILE A 99 -16.99 -12.14 37.23
N ASP A 100 -16.72 -11.28 38.22
CA ASP A 100 -17.46 -10.02 38.42
C ASP A 100 -17.32 -9.07 37.22
N GLN A 101 -16.12 -8.95 36.64
CA GLN A 101 -15.90 -8.19 35.40
C GLN A 101 -16.75 -8.74 34.24
N ALA A 102 -16.76 -10.06 34.04
CA ALA A 102 -17.58 -10.68 33.01
C ALA A 102 -19.08 -10.40 33.21
N GLN A 103 -19.57 -10.49 34.46
CA GLN A 103 -20.98 -10.19 34.78
C GLN A 103 -21.34 -8.72 34.53
N LYS A 104 -20.42 -7.79 34.83
CA LYS A 104 -20.58 -6.37 34.50
C LYS A 104 -20.64 -6.11 33.00
N LEU A 105 -19.90 -6.87 32.18
CA LEU A 105 -20.00 -6.79 30.73
C LEU A 105 -21.36 -7.28 30.22
N LEU A 106 -21.88 -8.36 30.78
CA LEU A 106 -23.17 -8.92 30.38
C LEU A 106 -24.34 -7.98 30.72
N SER A 107 -24.33 -7.35 31.90
CA SER A 107 -25.45 -6.52 32.36
C SER A 107 -25.66 -5.26 31.51
N ARG A 108 -24.60 -4.75 30.87
CA ARG A 108 -24.62 -3.57 29.97
C ARG A 108 -25.44 -3.76 28.69
N HIS A 109 -25.72 -5.00 28.31
CA HIS A 109 -26.38 -5.32 27.05
C HIS A 109 -27.76 -5.96 27.25
N SER A 110 -28.33 -5.82 28.45
CA SER A 110 -29.62 -6.41 28.84
C SER A 110 -30.82 -5.88 28.04
N GLU A 111 -30.74 -4.69 27.45
CA GLU A 111 -31.85 -4.06 26.72
C GLU A 111 -32.00 -4.52 25.26
N ALA A 112 -30.98 -5.16 24.67
CA ALA A 112 -31.03 -5.59 23.28
C ALA A 112 -31.78 -6.92 23.11
N SER A 113 -32.70 -6.98 22.14
CA SER A 113 -33.54 -8.16 21.86
C SER A 113 -32.75 -9.33 21.25
N SER A 114 -31.67 -9.05 20.52
CA SER A 114 -30.74 -10.04 19.96
C SER A 114 -29.35 -9.40 19.83
N TRP A 115 -28.42 -9.82 20.67
CA TRP A 115 -27.08 -9.26 20.74
C TRP A 115 -26.04 -10.34 20.98
N GLY A 116 -24.78 -9.98 20.74
CA GLY A 116 -23.68 -10.91 20.80
C GLY A 116 -22.33 -10.24 20.72
N TRP A 117 -21.27 -11.04 20.66
CA TRP A 117 -19.93 -10.56 20.35
C TRP A 117 -19.17 -11.52 19.45
N VAL A 118 -18.09 -11.02 18.85
CA VAL A 118 -17.14 -11.78 18.08
C VAL A 118 -15.72 -11.59 18.62
N ASP A 119 -15.07 -12.69 18.97
CA ASP A 119 -13.64 -12.72 19.30
C ASP A 119 -13.09 -14.14 19.08
N PRO A 120 -12.04 -14.34 18.25
CA PRO A 120 -11.39 -15.64 18.13
C PRO A 120 -10.96 -16.25 19.49
N ARG A 121 -10.51 -15.42 20.43
CA ARG A 121 -10.04 -15.89 21.75
C ARG A 121 -11.16 -16.48 22.58
N THR A 122 -12.43 -16.14 22.33
CA THR A 122 -13.57 -16.75 23.03
C THR A 122 -13.60 -18.28 22.89
N THR A 123 -12.97 -18.86 21.87
CA THR A 123 -12.75 -20.31 21.76
C THR A 123 -12.06 -20.91 23.00
N LEU A 124 -11.21 -20.13 23.68
CA LEU A 124 -10.53 -20.57 24.91
C LEU A 124 -11.43 -20.49 26.16
N PHE A 125 -12.53 -19.75 26.07
CA PHE A 125 -13.45 -19.45 27.17
C PHE A 125 -14.83 -20.10 26.99
N LEU A 126 -14.98 -21.07 26.07
CA LEU A 126 -16.27 -21.65 25.71
C LEU A 126 -17.03 -22.21 26.92
N ASP A 127 -16.37 -23.01 27.75
CA ASP A 127 -16.99 -23.61 28.94
C ASP A 127 -17.38 -22.55 29.98
N PHE A 128 -16.53 -21.54 30.17
CA PHE A 128 -16.79 -20.42 31.08
C PHE A 128 -18.07 -19.68 30.67
N TRP A 129 -18.19 -19.29 29.40
CA TRP A 129 -19.36 -18.56 28.91
C TRP A 129 -20.63 -19.43 28.87
N ASN A 130 -20.49 -20.72 28.56
CA ASN A 130 -21.59 -21.68 28.60
C ASN A 130 -22.17 -21.85 30.02
N HIS A 131 -21.31 -21.81 31.04
CA HIS A 131 -21.73 -21.85 32.44
C HIS A 131 -22.33 -20.51 32.92
N GLN A 132 -21.75 -19.38 32.49
CA GLN A 132 -22.12 -18.06 32.99
C GLN A 132 -23.43 -17.52 32.40
N ILE A 133 -23.85 -17.98 31.22
CA ILE A 133 -25.00 -17.44 30.48
C ILE A 133 -26.03 -18.56 30.21
N SER A 134 -27.21 -18.46 30.80
CA SER A 134 -28.20 -19.55 30.74
C SER A 134 -28.85 -19.77 29.37
N ASN A 135 -28.89 -18.75 28.50
CA ASN A 135 -29.45 -18.84 27.14
C ASN A 135 -28.45 -18.33 26.09
N VAL A 136 -27.26 -18.91 26.12
CA VAL A 136 -26.20 -18.61 25.14
C VAL A 136 -26.30 -19.50 23.91
N LYS A 137 -26.02 -18.92 22.75
CA LYS A 137 -25.96 -19.60 21.45
C LYS A 137 -24.59 -19.35 20.84
N PHE A 138 -23.91 -20.40 20.41
CA PHE A 138 -22.57 -20.33 19.83
C PHE A 138 -22.62 -20.56 18.33
N ILE A 139 -22.05 -19.65 17.55
CA ILE A 139 -21.72 -19.87 16.15
C ILE A 139 -20.21 -20.11 16.09
N LEU A 140 -19.85 -21.33 15.71
CA LEU A 140 -18.48 -21.80 15.63
C LEU A 140 -18.07 -21.83 14.16
N VAL A 141 -17.21 -20.90 13.76
CA VAL A 141 -16.75 -20.78 12.38
C VAL A 141 -15.34 -21.33 12.25
N TYR A 142 -15.15 -22.21 11.27
CA TYR A 142 -13.84 -22.73 10.92
C TYR A 142 -13.58 -22.60 9.43
N ARG A 143 -12.30 -22.71 9.09
CA ARG A 143 -11.76 -22.67 7.73
C ARG A 143 -10.73 -23.78 7.62
N SER A 144 -10.48 -24.23 6.38
CA SER A 144 -9.45 -25.25 6.15
C SER A 144 -8.08 -24.81 6.69
N PRO A 145 -7.22 -25.76 7.10
CA PRO A 145 -5.90 -25.43 7.64
C PRO A 145 -5.03 -24.70 6.61
N TRP A 146 -5.07 -25.13 5.34
CA TRP A 146 -4.27 -24.49 4.28
C TRP A 146 -4.71 -23.06 3.99
N ASP A 147 -6.01 -22.79 3.93
CA ASP A 147 -6.47 -21.41 3.68
C ASP A 147 -6.14 -20.50 4.89
N VAL A 148 -6.21 -21.00 6.14
CA VAL A 148 -5.84 -20.20 7.33
C VAL A 148 -4.35 -19.86 7.33
N ILE A 149 -3.51 -20.87 7.08
CA ILE A 149 -2.07 -20.71 6.97
C ILE A 149 -1.74 -19.70 5.86
N ASP A 150 -2.25 -19.91 4.64
CA ASP A 150 -1.99 -18.99 3.53
C ASP A 150 -2.39 -17.54 3.86
N ASN A 151 -3.52 -17.33 4.56
CA ASN A 151 -3.95 -16.00 5.01
C ASN A 151 -3.05 -15.38 6.11
N MET A 152 -2.50 -16.20 7.01
CA MET A 152 -1.53 -15.73 8.01
C MET A 152 -0.21 -15.32 7.35
N TYR A 153 0.21 -16.03 6.31
CA TYR A 153 1.43 -15.72 5.57
C TYR A 153 1.31 -14.47 4.68
N GLN A 154 0.14 -14.21 4.09
CA GLN A 154 -0.06 -13.03 3.23
C GLN A 154 -0.10 -11.70 4.00
N LYS A 155 -0.45 -11.70 5.29
CA LYS A 155 -0.54 -10.48 6.11
C LYS A 155 0.82 -10.21 6.78
N PHE A 156 1.57 -9.26 6.23
CA PHE A 156 2.90 -8.83 6.70
C PHE A 156 2.99 -8.62 8.23
N GLY A 157 4.04 -9.17 8.86
CA GLY A 157 4.46 -8.79 10.23
C GLY A 157 4.06 -9.75 11.36
N ASP A 158 3.38 -10.87 11.08
CA ASP A 158 3.04 -11.86 12.11
C ASP A 158 4.29 -12.71 12.49
N PRO A 159 4.68 -12.82 13.78
CA PRO A 159 5.76 -13.72 14.22
C PRO A 159 5.60 -15.17 13.73
N LEU A 160 4.36 -15.62 13.50
CA LEU A 160 4.03 -16.94 12.97
C LEU A 160 4.54 -17.16 11.53
N GLN A 161 4.87 -16.10 10.78
CA GLN A 161 5.49 -16.22 9.46
C GLN A 161 6.85 -16.96 9.51
N ARG A 162 7.49 -17.02 10.67
CA ARG A 162 8.79 -17.69 10.84
C ARG A 162 8.66 -19.18 11.18
N SER A 163 7.46 -19.69 11.44
CA SER A 163 7.23 -21.08 11.89
C SER A 163 5.87 -21.64 11.43
N PRO A 164 5.79 -22.27 10.24
CA PRO A 164 4.54 -22.87 9.72
C PRO A 164 4.00 -23.98 10.60
N GLU A 165 4.88 -24.69 11.30
CA GLU A 165 4.53 -25.72 12.27
C GLU A 165 3.70 -25.12 13.40
N LEU A 166 4.11 -23.95 13.91
CA LEU A 166 3.40 -23.24 14.97
C LEU A 166 2.01 -22.76 14.52
N ALA A 167 1.89 -22.30 13.26
CA ALA A 167 0.60 -21.93 12.68
C ALA A 167 -0.35 -23.15 12.57
N MET A 168 0.19 -24.32 12.21
CA MET A 168 -0.57 -25.56 12.15
C MET A 168 -0.96 -26.04 13.54
N ASP A 169 -0.05 -26.01 14.51
CA ASP A 169 -0.32 -26.41 15.89
C ASP A 169 -1.40 -25.53 16.52
N LEU A 170 -1.36 -24.21 16.26
CA LEU A 170 -2.44 -23.30 16.63
C LEU A 170 -3.75 -23.70 15.98
N TRP A 171 -3.75 -24.01 14.67
CA TRP A 171 -4.96 -24.42 13.97
C TRP A 171 -5.57 -25.68 14.59
N LEU A 172 -4.76 -26.71 14.82
CA LEU A 172 -5.17 -27.93 15.49
C LEU A 172 -5.75 -27.64 16.87
N THR A 173 -5.06 -26.80 17.65
CA THR A 173 -5.42 -26.47 19.03
C THR A 173 -6.78 -25.77 19.14
N TYR A 174 -7.04 -24.76 18.31
CA TYR A 174 -8.35 -24.09 18.29
C TYR A 174 -9.46 -25.03 17.80
N ASN A 175 -9.22 -25.75 16.72
CA ASN A 175 -10.25 -26.55 16.08
C ASN A 175 -10.59 -27.83 16.85
N ARG A 176 -9.65 -28.41 17.61
CA ARG A 176 -9.94 -29.48 18.57
C ARG A 176 -10.89 -29.00 19.67
N ARG A 177 -10.65 -27.81 20.22
CA ARG A 177 -11.53 -27.20 21.23
C ARG A 177 -12.92 -26.92 20.67
N VAL A 178 -13.00 -26.32 19.48
CA VAL A 178 -14.27 -26.10 18.76
C VAL A 178 -15.04 -27.40 18.59
N LEU A 179 -14.39 -28.45 18.07
CA LEU A 179 -15.05 -29.74 17.83
C LEU A 179 -15.46 -30.43 19.14
N GLY A 180 -14.59 -30.42 20.15
CA GLY A 180 -14.88 -30.98 21.47
C GLY A 180 -16.08 -30.31 22.13
N PHE A 181 -16.08 -28.98 22.18
CA PHE A 181 -17.18 -28.19 22.73
C PHE A 181 -18.48 -28.38 21.95
N TYR A 182 -18.41 -28.40 20.61
CA TYR A 182 -19.58 -28.68 19.76
C TYR A 182 -20.20 -30.04 20.07
N LYS A 183 -19.38 -31.10 20.20
CA LYS A 183 -19.86 -32.45 20.52
C LYS A 183 -20.57 -32.50 21.88
N ALA A 184 -20.07 -31.74 22.87
CA ALA A 184 -20.67 -31.67 24.20
C ALA A 184 -21.93 -30.77 24.26
N ASN A 185 -22.04 -29.73 23.42
CA ASN A 185 -23.04 -28.67 23.53
C ASN A 185 -23.82 -28.40 22.22
N SER A 186 -23.99 -29.42 21.37
CA SER A 186 -24.54 -29.31 19.99
C SER A 186 -25.93 -28.67 19.90
N GLN A 187 -26.71 -28.67 20.98
CA GLN A 187 -28.03 -28.01 21.02
C GLN A 187 -27.92 -26.48 20.99
N ASN A 188 -26.88 -25.94 21.62
CA ASN A 188 -26.63 -24.49 21.69
C ASN A 188 -25.57 -24.04 20.68
N CYS A 189 -25.06 -24.93 19.83
CA CYS A 189 -24.01 -24.62 18.87
C CYS A 189 -24.47 -24.75 17.41
N PHE A 190 -23.92 -23.89 16.55
CA PHE A 190 -24.01 -23.94 15.11
C PHE A 190 -22.59 -23.95 14.54
N LEU A 191 -22.14 -25.11 14.04
CA LEU A 191 -20.81 -25.28 13.47
C LEU A 191 -20.88 -25.07 11.96
N ALA A 192 -20.04 -24.20 11.39
CA ALA A 192 -20.09 -23.89 9.96
C ALA A 192 -18.70 -23.65 9.36
N ASN A 193 -18.50 -24.19 8.15
CA ASN A 193 -17.34 -23.86 7.33
C ASN A 193 -17.57 -22.50 6.64
N ILE A 194 -16.58 -21.62 6.69
CA ILE A 194 -16.66 -20.30 6.04
C ILE A 194 -16.98 -20.38 4.54
N LYS A 195 -16.52 -21.41 3.83
CA LYS A 195 -16.80 -21.57 2.39
C LYS A 195 -18.29 -21.78 2.13
N HIS A 196 -18.98 -22.51 3.01
CA HIS A 196 -20.42 -22.71 2.91
C HIS A 196 -21.16 -21.40 3.19
N ILE A 197 -20.74 -20.64 4.21
CA ILE A 197 -21.30 -19.32 4.53
C ILE A 197 -21.13 -18.35 3.34
N GLN A 198 -19.95 -18.32 2.73
CA GLN A 198 -19.65 -17.49 1.55
C GLN A 198 -20.51 -17.87 0.34
N SER A 199 -20.65 -19.17 0.09
CA SER A 199 -21.40 -19.66 -1.06
C SER A 199 -22.92 -19.44 -0.95
N GLN A 200 -23.47 -19.55 0.27
CA GLN A 200 -24.91 -19.54 0.50
C GLN A 200 -25.28 -18.79 1.80
N PRO A 201 -25.00 -17.48 1.88
CA PRO A 201 -25.17 -16.69 3.10
C PRO A 201 -26.65 -16.56 3.51
N GLU A 202 -27.57 -16.48 2.56
CA GLU A 202 -29.02 -16.41 2.83
C GLU A 202 -29.54 -17.68 3.51
N ILE A 203 -29.09 -18.84 3.02
CA ILE A 203 -29.48 -20.15 3.55
C ILE A 203 -28.85 -20.33 4.93
N TRP A 204 -27.60 -19.86 5.12
CA TRP A 204 -26.97 -19.84 6.43
C TRP A 204 -27.78 -19.05 7.47
N ILE A 205 -28.22 -17.81 7.17
CA ILE A 205 -29.05 -17.01 8.09
C ILE A 205 -30.39 -17.71 8.39
N LYS A 206 -31.04 -18.32 7.40
CA LYS A 206 -32.26 -19.11 7.61
C LYS A 206 -32.02 -20.28 8.55
N SER A 207 -30.94 -21.04 8.33
CA SER A 207 -30.59 -22.17 9.19
C SER A 207 -30.21 -21.74 10.62
N VAL A 208 -29.57 -20.57 10.80
CA VAL A 208 -29.30 -20.00 12.13
C VAL A 208 -30.61 -19.63 12.83
N ASN A 209 -31.56 -19.00 12.13
CA ASN A 209 -32.88 -18.69 12.66
C ASN A 209 -33.64 -19.94 13.09
N GLU A 210 -33.63 -20.99 12.26
CA GLU A 210 -34.28 -22.27 12.55
C GLU A 210 -33.64 -22.96 13.76
N LYS A 211 -32.30 -23.05 13.82
CA LYS A 211 -31.57 -23.73 14.89
C LYS A 211 -31.75 -23.05 16.25
N PHE A 212 -31.74 -21.73 16.28
CA PHE A 212 -31.77 -20.95 17.52
C PHE A 212 -33.12 -20.31 17.82
N ASN A 213 -34.13 -20.54 16.97
CA ASN A 213 -35.44 -19.88 17.06
C ASN A 213 -35.33 -18.35 17.11
N MET A 214 -34.48 -17.79 16.24
CA MET A 214 -34.22 -16.35 16.12
C MET A 214 -35.03 -15.73 14.97
N LYS A 215 -35.15 -14.40 15.00
CA LYS A 215 -35.88 -13.60 13.99
C LYS A 215 -34.94 -12.64 13.26
N LEU A 216 -33.81 -13.14 12.78
CA LEU A 216 -32.87 -12.37 11.97
C LEU A 216 -33.44 -12.10 10.58
N ASN A 217 -33.23 -10.89 10.08
CA ASN A 217 -33.69 -10.47 8.75
C ASN A 217 -32.75 -10.99 7.66
N LEU A 218 -33.27 -11.23 6.45
CA LEU A 218 -32.44 -11.52 5.28
C LEU A 218 -31.96 -10.19 4.67
N PRO A 219 -30.64 -9.91 4.60
CA PRO A 219 -30.16 -8.67 4.01
C PRO A 219 -30.37 -8.64 2.49
N ASN A 220 -30.79 -7.49 1.94
CA ASN A 220 -31.09 -7.35 0.50
C ASN A 220 -29.85 -7.19 -0.41
N ASN A 221 -28.63 -7.00 0.13
CA ASN A 221 -27.41 -6.63 -0.62
C ASN A 221 -26.17 -7.49 -0.28
N ILE A 222 -26.38 -8.75 0.12
CA ILE A 222 -25.31 -9.60 0.65
C ILE A 222 -24.13 -9.79 -0.32
N HIS A 223 -24.41 -9.95 -1.62
CA HIS A 223 -23.40 -10.27 -2.64
C HIS A 223 -22.42 -9.13 -2.93
N LYS A 224 -22.85 -7.85 -2.88
CA LYS A 224 -21.95 -6.71 -3.13
C LYS A 224 -20.91 -6.52 -2.03
N GLU A 225 -21.27 -6.83 -0.78
CA GLU A 225 -20.37 -6.72 0.37
C GLU A 225 -19.39 -7.91 0.44
N LEU A 226 -19.82 -9.08 -0.04
CA LEU A 226 -18.96 -10.25 -0.22
C LEU A 226 -17.84 -9.96 -1.23
N ASP A 227 -18.15 -9.43 -2.41
CA ASP A 227 -17.16 -9.15 -3.45
C ASP A 227 -16.07 -8.16 -3.00
N PHE A 228 -16.43 -7.15 -2.20
CA PHE A 228 -15.45 -6.21 -1.63
C PHE A 228 -14.48 -6.88 -0.64
N ARG A 229 -14.97 -7.85 0.14
CA ARG A 229 -14.21 -8.50 1.23
C ARG A 229 -13.49 -9.79 0.82
N LEU A 230 -13.83 -10.37 -0.32
CA LEU A 230 -13.29 -11.65 -0.83
C LEU A 230 -12.09 -11.50 -1.79
N ASN A 231 -11.71 -10.28 -2.17
CA ASN A 231 -10.65 -10.01 -3.17
C ASN A 231 -9.21 -10.45 -2.78
N ASN A 232 -9.02 -11.31 -1.78
CA ASN A 232 -7.72 -11.81 -1.32
C ASN A 232 -7.64 -13.34 -1.21
N ASP A 233 -8.48 -14.11 -1.90
CA ASP A 233 -8.25 -15.57 -1.99
C ASP A 233 -7.08 -15.85 -2.95
N GLY A 234 -5.87 -15.79 -2.39
CA GLY A 234 -4.65 -16.27 -3.04
C GLY A 234 -4.80 -17.73 -3.48
N GLY A 235 -4.35 -18.01 -4.71
CA GLY A 235 -4.61 -19.24 -5.43
C GLY A 235 -4.29 -20.55 -4.68
N ASN A 236 -5.10 -21.57 -5.01
CA ASN A 236 -5.13 -22.96 -4.55
C ASN A 236 -3.81 -23.78 -4.69
N SER A 237 -2.63 -23.16 -4.78
CA SER A 237 -1.42 -23.83 -5.27
C SER A 237 -0.74 -24.79 -4.27
N HIS A 238 -1.19 -24.90 -3.02
CA HIS A 238 -0.48 -25.67 -1.98
C HIS A 238 -1.33 -26.69 -1.22
N LYS A 239 -2.58 -26.94 -1.66
CA LYS A 239 -3.46 -27.96 -1.05
C LYS A 239 -2.79 -29.34 -0.97
N GLN A 240 -1.99 -29.70 -1.96
CA GLN A 240 -1.35 -31.02 -2.03
C GLN A 240 -0.27 -31.16 -0.94
N LEU A 241 0.58 -30.15 -0.79
CA LEU A 241 1.70 -30.13 0.17
C LEU A 241 1.28 -30.26 1.64
N ILE A 242 0.16 -29.65 2.02
CA ILE A 242 -0.35 -29.71 3.40
C ILE A 242 -1.03 -31.05 3.68
N LYS A 243 -1.72 -31.63 2.67
CA LYS A 243 -2.33 -32.95 2.77
C LYS A 243 -1.27 -34.06 2.97
N ASP A 244 -0.07 -33.91 2.40
CA ASP A 244 1.05 -34.87 2.52
C ASP A 244 1.68 -34.98 3.92
N TYR A 245 1.69 -33.87 4.67
CA TYR A 245 2.52 -33.74 5.89
C TYR A 245 1.73 -33.64 7.20
N PHE A 246 0.48 -33.18 7.18
CA PHE A 246 -0.32 -32.98 8.39
C PHE A 246 -1.59 -33.81 8.37
N LEU A 247 -1.41 -35.14 8.43
CA LEU A 247 -2.51 -36.10 8.48
C LEU A 247 -3.50 -35.77 9.61
N GLU A 248 -2.99 -35.39 10.77
CA GLU A 248 -3.82 -35.02 11.92
C GLU A 248 -4.69 -33.77 11.66
N ALA A 249 -4.17 -32.76 10.95
CA ALA A 249 -4.95 -31.58 10.60
C ALA A 249 -6.03 -31.91 9.58
N LEU A 250 -5.72 -32.81 8.64
CA LEU A 250 -6.68 -33.31 7.66
C LEU A 250 -7.80 -34.12 8.32
N GLU A 251 -7.46 -35.04 9.23
CA GLU A 251 -8.42 -35.84 10.00
C GLU A 251 -9.35 -34.96 10.84
N LEU A 252 -8.78 -33.96 11.52
CA LEU A 252 -9.57 -32.99 12.29
C LEU A 252 -10.46 -32.14 11.39
N TYR A 253 -9.95 -31.69 10.23
CA TYR A 253 -10.73 -30.92 9.26
C TYR A 253 -11.89 -31.74 8.68
N GLN A 254 -11.66 -33.01 8.35
CA GLN A 254 -12.70 -33.93 7.92
C GLN A 254 -13.75 -34.13 9.02
N SER A 255 -13.31 -34.37 10.26
CA SER A 255 -14.20 -34.50 11.42
C SER A 255 -15.06 -33.25 11.64
N LEU A 256 -14.52 -32.05 11.39
CA LEU A 256 -15.28 -30.81 11.42
C LEU A 256 -16.30 -30.74 10.28
N ASN A 257 -15.90 -31.08 9.05
CA ASN A 257 -16.79 -31.06 7.87
C ASN A 257 -17.97 -32.03 8.02
N GLU A 258 -17.75 -33.21 8.60
CA GLU A 258 -18.81 -34.20 8.85
C GLU A 258 -19.88 -33.72 9.83
N GLN A 259 -19.48 -32.89 10.80
CA GLN A 259 -20.36 -32.38 11.86
C GLN A 259 -20.95 -31.01 11.55
N ALA A 260 -20.33 -30.28 10.62
CA ALA A 260 -20.72 -28.92 10.30
C ALA A 260 -22.01 -28.86 9.49
N TRP A 261 -22.69 -27.73 9.61
CA TRP A 261 -23.75 -27.37 8.71
C TRP A 261 -23.25 -27.32 7.26
N SER A 262 -24.02 -27.96 6.38
CA SER A 262 -23.84 -27.94 4.94
C SER A 262 -25.16 -27.57 4.28
N PRO A 263 -25.16 -26.67 3.29
CA PRO A 263 -26.34 -26.45 2.46
C PRO A 263 -26.60 -27.69 1.60
N LEU A 264 -27.66 -28.44 1.89
CA LEU A 264 -28.05 -29.62 1.11
C LEU A 264 -28.55 -29.20 -0.28
N VAL A 265 -27.74 -29.40 -1.32
CA VAL A 265 -27.97 -30.28 -2.50
C VAL A 265 -26.62 -30.38 -3.23
N THR A 266 -25.98 -31.55 -3.14
CA THR A 266 -24.76 -31.96 -3.86
C THR A 266 -23.62 -30.93 -3.89
N ASP A 267 -22.77 -30.97 -2.87
CA ASP A 267 -21.48 -30.29 -2.91
C ASP A 267 -20.54 -30.98 -3.92
N PRO A 268 -20.13 -30.32 -5.02
CA PRO A 268 -19.11 -30.85 -5.92
C PRO A 268 -17.76 -30.99 -5.23
N LEU A 269 -17.50 -30.23 -4.15
CA LEU A 269 -16.23 -30.20 -3.44
C LEU A 269 -15.99 -31.46 -2.60
N SER A 270 -17.05 -32.20 -2.25
CA SER A 270 -16.94 -33.48 -1.52
C SER A 270 -16.13 -34.55 -2.27
N LYS A 271 -16.02 -34.47 -3.60
CA LYS A 271 -15.26 -35.44 -4.43
C LYS A 271 -13.77 -35.11 -4.62
N GLU A 272 -13.27 -33.95 -4.17
CA GLU A 272 -11.85 -33.55 -4.35
C GLU A 272 -10.89 -34.13 -3.30
N TYR A 273 -11.38 -34.95 -2.36
CA TYR A 273 -10.61 -35.38 -1.18
C TYR A 273 -10.08 -36.83 -1.21
N GLU A 274 -10.39 -37.62 -2.23
CA GLU A 274 -9.99 -39.03 -2.33
C GLU A 274 -8.83 -39.26 -3.32
N ALA A 275 -7.58 -39.10 -2.88
CA ALA A 275 -6.41 -39.83 -3.40
C ALA A 275 -5.14 -39.39 -2.67
N PHE A 276 -4.42 -40.32 -2.03
CA PHE A 276 -3.13 -40.05 -1.41
C PHE A 276 -2.15 -41.21 -1.58
N ASP A 277 -0.92 -40.88 -2.01
CA ASP A 277 0.24 -41.77 -2.11
C ASP A 277 1.42 -41.15 -1.33
N SER A 278 2.23 -42.02 -0.73
CA SER A 278 3.19 -41.68 0.32
C SER A 278 4.61 -41.60 -0.22
N THR A 279 5.17 -40.39 -0.36
CA THR A 279 6.64 -40.20 -0.29
C THR A 279 6.98 -38.82 0.26
N ARG A 280 7.67 -38.82 1.41
CA ARG A 280 7.91 -37.63 2.26
C ARG A 280 9.38 -37.25 2.32
N THR A 281 9.62 -35.95 2.52
CA THR A 281 10.56 -35.31 3.49
C THR A 281 11.25 -34.04 2.95
N PHE A 282 11.25 -33.76 1.64
CA PHE A 282 12.03 -32.66 1.07
C PHE A 282 11.30 -31.33 0.75
N ILE A 283 9.98 -31.22 0.90
CA ILE A 283 9.23 -30.14 0.19
C ILE A 283 8.98 -28.86 1.01
N PHE A 284 8.96 -28.90 2.35
CA PHE A 284 8.79 -27.69 3.17
C PHE A 284 9.92 -26.69 3.00
N HIS A 285 11.15 -27.19 2.82
CA HIS A 285 12.31 -26.35 2.64
C HIS A 285 12.28 -25.63 1.28
N ASP A 286 11.77 -26.30 0.24
CA ASP A 286 11.61 -25.70 -1.09
C ASP A 286 10.45 -24.72 -1.15
N TRP A 287 9.35 -24.99 -0.44
CA TRP A 287 8.25 -24.03 -0.28
C TRP A 287 8.71 -22.77 0.46
N PHE A 288 9.43 -22.92 1.58
CA PHE A 288 9.99 -21.80 2.32
C PHE A 288 10.96 -20.99 1.45
N LYS A 289 11.82 -21.67 0.68
CA LYS A 289 12.70 -21.00 -0.30
C LYS A 289 11.91 -20.26 -1.37
N LEU A 290 10.86 -20.86 -1.92
CA LEU A 290 10.02 -20.22 -2.94
C LEU A 290 9.36 -18.95 -2.39
N ARG A 291 8.78 -19.00 -1.19
CA ARG A 291 8.18 -17.83 -0.54
C ARG A 291 9.21 -16.76 -0.21
N GLN A 292 10.39 -17.16 0.25
CA GLN A 292 11.49 -16.23 0.49
C GLN A 292 11.97 -15.59 -0.84
N GLN A 293 11.93 -16.31 -1.95
CA GLN A 293 12.26 -15.78 -3.27
C GLN A 293 11.17 -14.83 -3.80
N GLU A 294 9.90 -15.17 -3.65
CA GLU A 294 8.77 -14.28 -3.99
C GLU A 294 8.84 -12.97 -3.18
N GLN A 295 9.19 -13.07 -1.89
CA GLN A 295 9.40 -11.91 -1.03
C GLN A 295 10.54 -11.03 -1.56
N ARG A 296 11.71 -11.61 -1.84
CA ARG A 296 12.85 -10.85 -2.40
C ARG A 296 12.51 -10.23 -3.75
N LEU A 297 11.68 -10.90 -4.56
CA LEU A 297 11.23 -10.39 -5.84
C LEU A 297 10.35 -9.15 -5.65
N GLN A 298 9.40 -9.17 -4.72
CA GLN A 298 8.56 -8.01 -4.41
C GLN A 298 9.38 -6.85 -3.84
N GLU A 299 10.31 -7.11 -2.91
CA GLU A 299 11.21 -6.10 -2.35
C GLU A 299 12.08 -5.47 -3.46
N SER A 300 12.66 -6.29 -4.33
CA SER A 300 13.46 -5.82 -5.46
C SER A 300 12.61 -5.03 -6.47
N GLN A 301 11.36 -5.42 -6.72
CA GLN A 301 10.44 -4.67 -7.59
C GLN A 301 10.06 -3.32 -7.00
N SER A 302 9.88 -3.23 -5.67
CA SER A 302 9.64 -1.95 -5.00
C SER A 302 10.86 -1.04 -5.10
N GLN A 303 12.06 -1.58 -4.83
CA GLN A 303 13.31 -0.84 -4.96
C GLN A 303 13.55 -0.35 -6.40
N LEU A 304 13.22 -1.18 -7.40
CA LEU A 304 13.32 -0.79 -8.81
C LEU A 304 12.40 0.41 -9.10
N LYS A 305 11.16 0.42 -8.61
CA LYS A 305 10.26 1.56 -8.77
C LYS A 305 10.78 2.82 -8.09
N ASP A 306 11.35 2.70 -6.90
CA ASP A 306 11.92 3.85 -6.18
C ASP A 306 13.13 4.42 -6.94
N ILE A 307 14.00 3.55 -7.47
CA ILE A 307 15.15 3.94 -8.29
C ILE A 307 14.68 4.56 -9.61
N GLU A 308 13.65 4.00 -10.26
CA GLU A 308 13.05 4.57 -11.48
C GLU A 308 12.54 5.99 -11.22
N PHE A 309 11.84 6.20 -10.11
CA PHE A 309 11.37 7.53 -9.70
C PHE A 309 12.52 8.50 -9.41
N GLU A 310 13.58 8.05 -8.71
CA GLU A 310 14.76 8.87 -8.46
C GLU A 310 15.49 9.21 -9.78
N LEU A 311 15.63 8.25 -10.69
CA LEU A 311 16.23 8.48 -12.01
C LEU A 311 15.45 9.52 -12.82
N GLU A 312 14.11 9.42 -12.83
CA GLU A 312 13.25 10.39 -13.51
C GLU A 312 13.43 11.79 -12.92
N PHE A 313 13.47 11.90 -11.59
CA PHE A 313 13.75 13.16 -10.91
C PHE A 313 15.13 13.74 -11.25
N ARG A 314 16.18 12.90 -11.26
CA ARG A 314 17.55 13.31 -11.64
C ARG A 314 17.62 13.76 -13.10
N MET A 315 16.91 13.09 -14.00
CA MET A 315 16.84 13.49 -15.41
C MET A 315 16.24 14.89 -15.59
N ILE A 316 15.19 15.20 -14.84
CA ILE A 316 14.59 16.55 -14.84
C ILE A 316 15.60 17.58 -14.33
N GLN A 317 16.34 17.30 -13.25
CA GLN A 317 17.36 18.21 -12.73
C GLN A 317 18.49 18.46 -13.73
N VAL A 318 18.97 17.41 -14.39
CA VAL A 318 20.02 17.54 -15.42
C VAL A 318 19.53 18.41 -16.57
N HIS A 319 18.27 18.24 -17.00
CA HIS A 319 17.70 19.06 -18.06
C HIS A 319 17.63 20.53 -17.67
N GLN A 320 17.18 20.85 -16.47
CA GLN A 320 17.15 22.23 -15.94
C GLN A 320 18.54 22.86 -15.90
N ILE A 321 19.54 22.13 -15.40
CA ILE A 321 20.93 22.61 -15.35
C ILE A 321 21.48 22.84 -16.77
N GLN A 322 21.11 22.00 -17.75
CA GLN A 322 21.51 22.20 -19.14
C GLN A 322 20.87 23.46 -19.73
N GLU A 323 19.60 23.73 -19.46
CA GLU A 323 18.92 24.96 -19.89
C GLU A 323 19.59 26.21 -19.29
N GLU A 324 19.84 26.22 -17.98
CA GLU A 324 20.55 27.30 -17.30
C GLU A 324 21.97 27.53 -17.85
N LEU A 325 22.68 26.44 -18.18
CA LEU A 325 24.01 26.51 -18.77
C LEU A 325 23.97 27.15 -20.15
N VAL A 326 23.00 26.79 -20.99
CA VAL A 326 22.82 27.38 -22.32
C VAL A 326 22.52 28.88 -22.20
N GLU A 327 21.62 29.28 -21.30
CA GLU A 327 21.35 30.69 -21.06
C GLU A 327 22.58 31.46 -20.59
N SER A 328 23.36 30.88 -19.68
CA SER A 328 24.59 31.48 -19.18
C SER A 328 25.62 31.68 -20.30
N GLN A 329 25.76 30.69 -21.20
CA GLN A 329 26.64 30.80 -22.36
C GLN A 329 26.20 31.90 -23.34
N ILE A 330 24.89 32.06 -23.56
CA ILE A 330 24.36 33.16 -24.37
C ILE A 330 24.71 34.50 -23.74
N ARG A 331 24.45 34.67 -22.43
CA ARG A 331 24.80 35.89 -21.68
C ARG A 331 26.29 36.22 -21.75
N LEU A 332 27.15 35.21 -21.64
CA LEU A 332 28.61 35.40 -21.76
C LEU A 332 29.00 35.90 -23.15
N LYS A 333 28.45 35.31 -24.22
CA LYS A 333 28.69 35.77 -25.60
C LYS A 333 28.23 37.22 -25.80
N GLU A 334 27.06 37.58 -25.28
CA GLU A 334 26.55 38.96 -25.35
C GLU A 334 27.47 39.94 -24.63
N GLN A 335 27.99 39.56 -23.45
CA GLN A 335 28.97 40.35 -22.72
C GLN A 335 30.30 40.48 -23.47
N GLU A 336 30.81 39.41 -24.08
CA GLU A 336 32.02 39.44 -24.91
C GLU A 336 31.86 40.40 -26.09
N ILE A 337 30.72 40.36 -26.78
CA ILE A 337 30.39 41.30 -27.86
C ILE A 337 30.34 42.73 -27.31
N SER A 338 29.68 42.96 -26.18
CA SER A 338 29.59 44.28 -25.55
C SER A 338 30.97 44.85 -25.17
N ILE A 339 31.84 44.03 -24.57
CA ILE A 339 33.22 44.41 -24.22
C ILE A 339 34.02 44.72 -25.49
N LYS A 340 33.91 43.90 -26.54
CA LYS A 340 34.55 44.15 -27.84
C LYS A 340 34.12 45.51 -28.40
N ASN A 341 32.82 45.79 -28.38
CA ASN A 341 32.26 47.06 -28.87
C ASN A 341 32.73 48.25 -28.04
N TYR A 342 32.82 48.12 -26.71
CA TYR A 342 33.35 49.17 -25.84
C TYR A 342 34.82 49.48 -26.14
N LYS A 343 35.67 48.45 -26.28
CA LYS A 343 37.09 48.62 -26.64
C LYS A 343 37.26 49.33 -27.99
N LEU A 344 36.45 48.96 -28.99
CA LEU A 344 36.47 49.62 -30.28
C LEU A 344 36.10 51.11 -30.17
N LYS A 345 35.08 51.46 -29.36
CA LYS A 345 34.69 52.86 -29.10
C LYS A 345 35.76 53.65 -28.35
N GLU A 346 36.45 53.04 -27.39
CA GLU A 346 37.54 53.68 -26.65
C GLU A 346 38.74 54.00 -27.56
N ILE A 347 39.14 53.05 -28.42
CA ILE A 347 40.20 53.27 -29.42
C ILE A 347 39.82 54.40 -30.38
N ALA A 348 38.56 54.47 -30.79
CA ALA A 348 38.03 55.53 -31.65
C ALA A 348 38.17 56.92 -30.99
N GLY A 349 37.69 57.06 -29.76
CA GLY A 349 37.69 58.33 -29.04
C GLY A 349 39.09 58.87 -28.71
N ALA A 350 40.10 57.99 -28.60
CA ALA A 350 41.45 58.37 -28.22
C ALA A 350 42.36 58.78 -29.39
N LYS A 351 42.00 58.50 -30.65
CA LYS A 351 42.91 58.63 -31.81
C LYS A 351 42.35 59.40 -33.01
N ILE A 352 41.08 59.78 -32.99
CA ILE A 352 40.42 60.43 -34.13
C ILE A 352 40.33 61.94 -33.87
N GLU A 353 41.23 62.71 -34.49
CA GLU A 353 41.34 64.15 -34.28
C GLU A 353 40.61 64.98 -35.37
N SER A 354 40.18 64.37 -36.49
CA SER A 354 39.54 65.06 -37.62
C SER A 354 38.20 64.44 -38.03
N ASN A 355 37.28 65.26 -38.57
CA ASN A 355 35.97 64.78 -39.08
C ASN A 355 36.12 63.77 -40.23
N TYR A 356 37.19 63.88 -41.03
CA TYR A 356 37.49 62.91 -42.08
C TYR A 356 37.86 61.55 -41.50
N ASP A 357 38.79 61.51 -40.55
CA ASP A 357 39.25 60.27 -39.93
C ASP A 357 38.12 59.58 -39.16
N ASN A 358 37.17 60.36 -38.61
CA ASN A 358 35.97 59.84 -37.95
C ASN A 358 35.04 59.11 -38.92
N LEU A 359 34.77 59.69 -40.09
CA LEU A 359 33.93 59.06 -41.11
C LEU A 359 34.58 57.80 -41.69
N VAL A 360 35.90 57.82 -41.93
CA VAL A 360 36.62 56.63 -42.39
C VAL A 360 36.70 55.56 -41.29
N TRP A 361 36.78 55.95 -40.02
CA TRP A 361 36.69 55.03 -38.89
C TRP A 361 35.30 54.41 -38.75
N ASN A 362 34.21 55.16 -38.93
CA ASN A 362 32.86 54.59 -38.91
C ASN A 362 32.64 53.62 -40.07
N ALA A 363 33.22 53.90 -41.25
CA ALA A 363 33.27 52.93 -42.34
C ALA A 363 34.07 51.66 -41.96
N TRP A 364 35.16 51.80 -41.19
CA TRP A 364 35.91 50.65 -40.67
C TRP A 364 35.11 49.83 -39.64
N LEU A 365 34.33 50.47 -38.77
CA LEU A 365 33.43 49.78 -37.84
C LEU A 365 32.34 49.02 -38.59
N ALA A 366 31.70 49.64 -39.59
CA ALA A 366 30.73 48.96 -40.45
C ALA A 366 31.35 47.75 -41.20
N TYR A 367 32.63 47.85 -41.60
CA TYR A 367 33.37 46.70 -42.13
C TYR A 367 33.55 45.58 -41.10
N CYS A 368 33.86 45.92 -39.84
CA CYS A 368 33.96 44.93 -38.75
C CYS A 368 32.63 44.21 -38.49
N ASP A 369 31.50 44.89 -38.73
CA ASP A 369 30.14 44.36 -38.58
C ASP A 369 29.59 43.69 -39.85
N ASN A 370 30.39 43.62 -40.93
CA ASN A 370 30.01 43.13 -42.27
C ASN A 370 28.83 43.88 -42.93
N ASP A 371 28.59 45.15 -42.55
CA ASP A 371 27.59 46.00 -43.18
C ASP A 371 28.20 46.79 -44.35
N PHE A 372 28.21 46.19 -45.53
CA PHE A 372 28.80 46.80 -46.73
C PHE A 372 28.04 48.05 -47.22
N HIS A 373 26.78 48.23 -46.83
CA HIS A 373 26.00 49.39 -47.20
C HIS A 373 26.45 50.61 -46.40
N GLU A 374 26.56 50.50 -45.08
CA GLU A 374 27.06 51.59 -44.22
C GLU A 374 28.50 51.98 -44.55
N ILE A 375 29.37 51.03 -44.93
CA ILE A 375 30.74 51.34 -45.42
C ILE A 375 30.67 52.37 -46.54
N THR A 376 29.83 52.14 -47.55
CA THR A 376 29.77 53.03 -48.72
C THR A 376 29.25 54.43 -48.38
N GLN A 377 28.26 54.53 -47.48
CA GLN A 377 27.70 55.82 -47.07
C GLN A 377 28.73 56.68 -46.34
N TYR A 378 29.42 56.10 -45.35
CA TYR A 378 30.44 56.81 -44.57
C TYR A 378 31.63 57.24 -45.43
N LEU A 379 32.08 56.39 -46.37
CA LEU A 379 33.16 56.75 -47.29
C LEU A 379 32.75 57.85 -48.27
N GLN A 380 31.54 57.82 -48.84
CA GLN A 380 31.04 58.91 -49.69
C GLN A 380 30.98 60.25 -48.95
N GLU A 381 30.54 60.23 -47.70
CA GLU A 381 30.49 61.43 -46.88
C GLU A 381 31.89 61.96 -46.54
N SER A 382 32.84 61.07 -46.25
CA SER A 382 34.24 61.43 -45.95
C SER A 382 34.88 62.25 -47.08
N MET A 383 34.52 62.01 -48.35
CA MET A 383 35.05 62.74 -49.50
C MET A 383 34.79 64.25 -49.44
N LYS A 384 33.72 64.67 -48.78
CA LYS A 384 33.36 66.10 -48.66
C LYS A 384 34.34 66.86 -47.75
N HIS A 385 35.10 66.14 -46.92
CA HIS A 385 35.93 66.70 -45.87
C HIS A 385 37.43 66.74 -46.21
N LYS A 386 37.87 66.07 -47.29
CA LYS A 386 39.30 66.01 -47.69
C LYS A 386 39.47 66.19 -49.20
N GLN A 387 40.17 67.26 -49.59
CA GLN A 387 40.39 67.63 -51.00
C GLN A 387 41.66 66.95 -51.55
N ILE A 388 41.52 65.70 -51.97
CA ILE A 388 42.57 64.92 -52.66
C ILE A 388 42.00 64.28 -53.93
N SER A 389 42.88 63.87 -54.85
CA SER A 389 42.44 63.25 -56.11
C SER A 389 41.61 61.98 -55.87
N LYS A 390 40.68 61.70 -56.78
CA LYS A 390 39.75 60.54 -56.73
C LYS A 390 40.45 59.19 -56.57
N THR A 391 41.61 59.01 -57.20
CA THR A 391 42.39 57.78 -57.05
C THR A 391 43.18 57.77 -55.74
N ALA A 392 43.65 58.93 -55.29
CA ALA A 392 44.36 59.06 -54.02
C ALA A 392 43.44 58.80 -52.81
N ILE A 393 42.18 59.21 -52.85
CA ILE A 393 41.24 59.00 -51.72
C ILE A 393 40.91 57.52 -51.50
N ILE A 394 40.78 56.75 -52.58
CA ILE A 394 40.53 55.31 -52.49
C ILE A 394 41.74 54.60 -51.86
N VAL A 395 42.95 54.99 -52.26
CA VAL A 395 44.19 54.45 -51.68
C VAL A 395 44.34 54.88 -50.21
N ASP A 396 43.95 56.11 -49.87
CA ASP A 396 43.97 56.62 -48.50
C ASP A 396 43.01 55.84 -47.59
N TRP A 397 41.79 55.53 -48.04
CA TRP A 397 40.86 54.68 -47.30
C TRP A 397 41.42 53.28 -47.03
N LEU A 398 42.00 52.64 -48.05
CA LEU A 398 42.61 51.30 -47.88
C LEU A 398 43.80 51.32 -46.93
N ASN A 399 44.61 52.38 -46.96
CA ASN A 399 45.72 52.57 -46.03
C ASN A 399 45.22 52.79 -44.60
N LEU A 400 44.17 53.60 -44.42
CA LEU A 400 43.54 53.81 -43.12
C LEU A 400 42.89 52.55 -42.57
N PHE A 401 42.21 51.75 -43.40
CA PHE A 401 41.66 50.45 -43.01
C PHE A 401 42.78 49.48 -42.61
N SER A 402 43.90 49.46 -43.34
CA SER A 402 45.08 48.66 -42.94
C SER A 402 45.71 49.14 -41.63
N HIS A 403 45.70 50.45 -41.38
CA HIS A 403 46.16 51.02 -40.11
C HIS A 403 45.22 50.65 -38.95
N PHE A 404 43.91 50.80 -39.15
CA PHE A 404 42.89 50.45 -38.17
C PHE A 404 42.84 48.94 -37.89
N SER A 405 43.10 48.11 -38.89
CA SER A 405 43.30 46.66 -38.72
C SER A 405 44.40 46.33 -37.73
N LYS A 406 45.55 46.99 -37.84
CA LYS A 406 46.66 46.81 -36.90
C LYS A 406 46.34 47.33 -35.50
N LEU A 407 45.58 48.43 -35.41
CA LEU A 407 45.20 49.06 -34.14
C LEU A 407 44.14 48.29 -33.37
N THR A 408 43.19 47.68 -34.07
CA THR A 408 42.07 46.92 -33.49
C THR A 408 42.35 45.43 -33.40
N GLU A 409 43.51 44.98 -33.90
CA GLU A 409 43.88 43.58 -34.09
C GLU A 409 42.85 42.78 -34.90
N TYR A 410 41.98 43.46 -35.66
CA TYR A 410 40.95 42.86 -36.50
C TYR A 410 41.47 42.71 -37.94
N PRO A 411 41.34 41.54 -38.59
CA PRO A 411 41.91 41.31 -39.91
C PRO A 411 41.22 42.16 -40.98
N PHE A 412 42.00 42.85 -41.81
CA PHE A 412 41.51 43.54 -42.99
C PHE A 412 41.82 42.75 -44.25
N ASP A 413 40.78 42.23 -44.90
CA ASP A 413 40.88 41.61 -46.22
C ASP A 413 40.46 42.60 -47.32
N SER A 414 41.45 43.27 -47.88
CA SER A 414 41.27 44.18 -49.01
C SER A 414 40.70 43.49 -50.27
N GLN A 415 40.92 42.19 -50.48
CA GLN A 415 40.40 41.48 -51.64
C GLN A 415 38.90 41.24 -51.50
N THR A 416 38.44 40.87 -50.31
CA THR A 416 37.01 40.67 -50.04
C THR A 416 36.25 41.99 -50.16
N LEU A 417 36.80 43.08 -49.63
CA LEU A 417 36.18 44.40 -49.76
C LEU A 417 36.14 44.88 -51.22
N THR A 418 37.27 44.79 -51.95
CA THR A 418 37.33 45.29 -53.35
C THR A 418 36.50 44.48 -54.34
N LYS A 419 36.16 43.23 -53.99
CA LYS A 419 35.29 42.35 -54.78
C LYS A 419 33.80 42.51 -54.45
N SER A 420 33.42 43.21 -53.39
CA SER A 420 32.01 43.42 -53.06
C SER A 420 31.31 44.28 -54.12
N GLN A 421 30.03 44.02 -54.35
CA GLN A 421 29.25 44.72 -55.36
C GLN A 421 29.12 46.21 -55.00
N GLU A 422 28.93 46.50 -53.71
CA GLU A 422 28.77 47.82 -53.12
C GLU A 422 30.04 48.65 -53.30
N TRP A 423 31.23 48.05 -53.07
CA TRP A 423 32.50 48.73 -53.29
C TRP A 423 32.77 49.02 -54.76
N GLN A 424 32.46 48.07 -55.66
CA GLN A 424 32.62 48.28 -57.10
C GLN A 424 31.70 49.39 -57.61
N GLN A 425 30.48 49.48 -57.08
CA GLN A 425 29.55 50.58 -57.39
C GLN A 425 30.09 51.92 -56.87
N LEU A 426 30.62 51.96 -55.64
CA LEU A 426 31.26 53.14 -55.07
C LEU A 426 32.44 53.63 -55.93
N VAL A 427 33.37 52.73 -56.30
CA VAL A 427 34.53 53.08 -57.13
C VAL A 427 34.09 53.57 -58.53
N ARG A 428 33.10 52.91 -59.14
CA ARG A 428 32.53 53.36 -60.44
C ARG A 428 31.89 54.74 -60.33
N TRP A 429 31.18 55.02 -59.24
CA TRP A 429 30.59 56.33 -58.99
C TRP A 429 31.66 57.42 -58.84
N ILE A 430 32.73 57.16 -58.07
CA ILE A 430 33.86 58.08 -57.86
C ILE A 430 34.61 58.39 -59.16
N VAL A 431 34.75 57.41 -60.05
CA VAL A 431 35.49 57.60 -61.32
C VAL A 431 34.65 58.36 -62.36
N ASN A 432 33.32 58.23 -62.32
CA ASN A 432 32.41 58.80 -63.32
C ASN A 432 31.82 60.19 -62.97
N PHE A 433 31.84 60.60 -61.71
CA PHE A 433 31.50 61.95 -61.21
C PHE A 433 32.73 62.56 -60.60
#